data_AF-A0A8J2YF64-F1
#
_entry.id   AF-A0A8J2YF64-F1
#
_cell.length_a   1.000
_cell.length_b   1.000
_cell.length_c   1.000
_cell.angle_alpha   90.00
_cell.angle_beta   90.00
_cell.angle_gamma   90.00
#
_symmetry.space_group_name_H-M   'P 1'
#
loop_
_entity.id
_entity.type
_entity.pdbx_description
1 polymer ?
#
loop_
_entity_poly.entity_id
_entity_poly.type
_entity_poly.pdbx_seq_one_letter_code
_entity_poly.pdbx_strand_id
1 'polypeptide(L)'
;MEGRSALDAYADGQAWWMTSNSRISKNQIDIRGYPIEDLIGNLTYSQMLYLLLCGERISERKAHLLESVLVVGADHGPRARMAATCGISFNSCVFTGINLLGDIHG
;
A
#
# COMPACT_ATOMS: atom_id res chain seq x y z
N MET A 1 25.17 -21.39 -5.71
CA MET A 1 24.07 -20.60 -5.13
C MET A 1 22.85 -21.51 -5.04
N GLU A 2 22.99 -22.62 -4.31
CA GLU A 2 21.90 -23.57 -4.04
C GLU A 2 21.04 -23.02 -2.90
N GLY A 3 19.73 -23.26 -2.94
CA GLY A 3 18.80 -22.91 -1.85
C GLY A 3 18.18 -21.51 -1.91
N ARG A 4 18.22 -20.82 -3.05
CA ARG A 4 17.49 -19.55 -3.28
C ARG A 4 16.47 -19.63 -4.41
N SER A 5 16.22 -20.82 -4.95
CA SER A 5 15.12 -20.98 -5.88
C SER A 5 13.84 -21.10 -5.06
N ALA A 6 13.08 -20.02 -4.98
CA ALA A 6 11.80 -20.02 -5.63
C ALA A 6 10.99 -21.34 -5.64
N LEU A 7 11.41 -22.23 -6.53
CA LEU A 7 10.76 -23.49 -6.85
C LEU A 7 11.07 -24.57 -5.80
N ASP A 8 12.21 -24.48 -5.12
CA ASP A 8 12.62 -25.40 -4.05
C ASP A 8 11.71 -25.22 -2.82
N ALA A 9 11.30 -23.99 -2.52
CA ALA A 9 10.33 -23.70 -1.45
C ALA A 9 8.93 -24.27 -1.75
N TYR A 10 8.59 -24.42 -3.04
CA TYR A 10 7.31 -24.95 -3.50
C TYR A 10 7.24 -26.48 -3.47
N ALA A 11 8.40 -27.17 -3.53
CA ALA A 11 8.48 -28.63 -3.58
C ALA A 11 7.87 -29.31 -2.34
N ASP A 12 7.91 -28.63 -1.19
CA ASP A 12 7.35 -29.11 0.09
C ASP A 12 5.94 -28.56 0.38
N GLY A 13 5.29 -27.92 -0.61
CA GLY A 13 3.94 -27.35 -0.46
C GLY A 13 3.86 -26.09 0.41
N GLN A 14 5.01 -25.49 0.75
CA GLN A 14 5.09 -24.22 1.46
C GLN A 14 4.82 -23.05 0.51
N ALA A 15 4.21 -21.98 1.02
CA ALA A 15 4.03 -20.76 0.25
C ALA A 15 5.38 -20.08 0.02
N TRP A 16 5.64 -19.66 -1.23
CA TRP A 16 6.86 -18.91 -1.60
C TRP A 16 7.12 -17.71 -0.69
N TRP A 17 6.07 -17.04 -0.24
CA TRP A 17 6.13 -15.93 0.68
C TRP A 17 4.92 -15.96 1.62
N MET A 18 5.14 -15.46 2.83
CA MET A 18 4.12 -15.33 3.87
C MET A 18 3.85 -13.84 4.11
N THR A 19 2.61 -13.50 4.46
CA THR A 19 2.22 -12.14 4.82
C THR A 19 1.26 -12.14 6.00
N SER A 20 1.32 -11.07 6.79
CA SER A 20 0.35 -10.76 7.84
C SER A 20 -0.67 -9.70 7.40
N ASN A 21 -0.60 -9.21 6.15
CA ASN A 21 -1.37 -8.03 5.73
C ASN A 21 -2.81 -8.36 5.37
N SER A 22 -3.01 -9.37 4.52
CA SER A 22 -4.35 -9.77 4.08
C SER A 22 -4.43 -11.27 3.82
N ARG A 23 -5.65 -11.80 3.98
CA ARG A 23 -6.02 -13.15 3.57
C ARG A 23 -7.25 -13.02 2.68
N ILE A 24 -7.14 -13.51 1.44
CA ILE A 24 -8.22 -13.45 0.47
C ILE A 24 -8.56 -14.87 0.04
N SER A 25 -9.83 -15.25 0.17
CA SER A 25 -10.37 -16.51 -0.32
C SER A 25 -11.79 -16.30 -0.87
N LYS A 26 -12.42 -17.35 -1.39
CA LYS A 26 -13.79 -17.22 -1.92
C LYS A 26 -14.74 -16.77 -0.80
N ASN A 27 -15.34 -15.60 -0.98
CA ASN A 27 -16.25 -14.96 -0.01
C ASN A 27 -15.62 -14.58 1.33
N GLN A 28 -14.29 -14.42 1.39
CA GLN A 28 -13.60 -13.98 2.60
C GLN A 28 -12.47 -13.02 2.24
N ILE A 29 -12.48 -11.86 2.88
CA ILE A 29 -11.38 -10.89 2.80
C ILE A 29 -11.10 -10.47 4.23
N ASP A 30 -9.95 -10.89 4.77
CA ASP A 30 -9.45 -10.41 6.04
C ASP A 30 -8.30 -9.44 5.79
N ILE A 31 -8.33 -8.28 6.45
CA ILE A 31 -7.24 -7.33 6.48
C ILE A 31 -6.70 -7.27 7.90
N ARG A 32 -5.42 -7.59 8.09
CA ARG A 32 -4.76 -7.62 9.40
C ARG A 32 -5.54 -8.41 10.47
N GLY A 33 -6.24 -9.47 10.05
CA GLY A 33 -7.05 -10.32 10.93
C GLY A 33 -8.48 -9.81 11.20
N TYR A 34 -8.89 -8.70 10.59
CA TYR A 34 -10.28 -8.21 10.64
C TYR A 34 -11.02 -8.57 9.35
N PRO A 35 -12.22 -9.15 9.42
CA PRO A 35 -13.11 -9.26 8.26
C PRO A 35 -13.36 -7.87 7.64
N ILE A 36 -13.33 -7.76 6.31
CA ILE A 36 -13.46 -6.48 5.63
C ILE A 36 -14.78 -5.78 5.95
N GLU A 37 -15.86 -6.54 6.16
CA GLU A 37 -17.17 -6.05 6.56
C GLU A 37 -17.17 -5.31 7.90
N ASP A 38 -16.27 -5.66 8.81
CA ASP A 38 -16.10 -4.95 10.09
C ASP A 38 -15.37 -3.62 9.92
N LEU A 39 -14.66 -3.43 8.80
CA LEU A 39 -13.88 -2.23 8.50
C LEU A 39 -14.67 -1.23 7.66
N ILE A 40 -15.49 -1.72 6.72
CA ILE A 40 -16.30 -0.89 5.82
C ILE A 40 -17.27 -0.03 6.64
N GLY A 41 -17.22 1.29 6.43
CA GLY A 41 -18.07 2.26 7.13
C GLY A 41 -17.68 2.54 8.59
N ASN A 42 -16.82 1.70 9.18
CA ASN A 42 -16.36 1.86 10.57
C ASN A 42 -14.98 2.52 10.67
N LEU A 43 -14.16 2.44 9.62
CA LEU A 43 -12.88 3.14 9.55
C LEU A 43 -12.90 4.27 8.50
N THR A 44 -12.22 5.37 8.82
CA THR A 44 -11.84 6.37 7.82
C THR A 44 -10.69 5.85 6.95
N TYR A 45 -10.43 6.53 5.83
CA TYR A 45 -9.32 6.17 4.94
C TYR A 45 -7.96 6.22 5.65
N SER A 46 -7.68 7.27 6.43
CA SER A 46 -6.45 7.38 7.23
C SER A 46 -6.31 6.27 8.27
N GLN A 47 -7.40 5.86 8.93
CA GLN A 47 -7.37 4.72 9.85
C GLN A 47 -7.07 3.40 9.13
N MET A 48 -7.69 3.17 7.97
CA MET A 48 -7.45 2.00 7.13
C MET A 48 -6.01 1.94 6.62
N LEU A 49 -5.47 3.07 6.16
CA LEU A 49 -4.09 3.19 5.71
C LEU A 49 -3.11 2.88 6.84
N TYR A 50 -3.34 3.42 8.05
CA TYR A 50 -2.50 3.12 9.20
C TYR A 50 -2.56 1.65 9.60
N LEU A 51 -3.75 1.03 9.59
CA LEU A 51 -3.90 -0.40 9.85
C LEU A 51 -3.08 -1.23 8.86
N LEU A 52 -3.13 -0.90 7.57
CA LEU A 52 -2.36 -1.60 6.54
C LEU A 52 -0.85 -1.46 6.73
N LEU A 53 -0.37 -0.27 7.08
CA LEU A 53 1.07 0.02 7.23
C LEU A 53 1.63 -0.50 8.56
N CYS A 54 0.95 -0.22 9.67
CA CYS A 54 1.44 -0.45 11.03
C CYS A 54 0.89 -1.73 11.66
N GLY A 55 -0.20 -2.30 11.14
CA GLY A 55 -0.80 -3.53 11.64
C GLY A 55 -1.63 -3.38 12.92
N GLU A 56 -1.86 -2.16 13.40
CA GLU A 56 -2.64 -1.85 14.59
C GLU A 56 -3.64 -0.72 14.34
N ARG A 57 -4.62 -0.56 15.24
CA ARG A 57 -5.61 0.53 15.15
C ARG A 57 -5.05 1.84 15.69
N ILE A 58 -5.30 2.91 14.97
CA ILE A 58 -4.98 4.29 15.38
C ILE A 58 -6.17 4.93 16.10
N SER A 59 -5.90 5.75 17.12
CA SER A 59 -6.95 6.54 17.76
C SER A 59 -7.47 7.64 16.83
N GLU A 60 -8.71 8.08 16.99
CA GLU A 60 -9.33 9.12 16.15
C GLU A 60 -8.49 10.41 16.08
N ARG A 61 -7.97 10.87 17.22
CA ARG A 61 -7.10 12.06 17.29
C ARG A 61 -5.82 11.91 16.45
N LYS A 62 -5.18 10.73 16.50
CA LYS A 62 -3.99 10.44 15.70
C LYS A 62 -4.34 10.24 14.21
N ALA A 63 -5.51 9.67 13.91
CA ALA A 63 -6.01 9.54 12.54
C ALA A 63 -6.23 10.90 11.88
N HIS A 64 -6.83 11.85 12.61
CA HIS A 64 -7.02 13.22 12.11
C HIS A 64 -5.69 13.93 11.83
N LEU A 65 -4.68 13.69 12.68
CA LEU A 65 -3.33 14.20 12.42
C LEU A 65 -2.73 13.57 11.15
N LEU A 66 -2.84 12.24 10.99
CA LEU A 66 -2.38 11.55 9.79
C LEU A 66 -3.09 12.07 8.54
N GLU A 67 -4.41 12.27 8.58
CA GLU A 67 -5.18 12.87 7.50
C GLU A 67 -4.62 14.24 7.10
N SER A 68 -4.30 15.09 8.08
CA SER A 68 -3.72 16.41 7.82
C SER A 68 -2.37 16.32 7.10
N VAL A 69 -1.54 15.33 7.46
CA VAL A 69 -0.25 15.05 6.80
C VAL A 69 -0.46 14.55 5.37
N LEU A 70 -1.45 13.68 5.13
CA LEU A 70 -1.76 13.21 3.78
C LEU A 70 -2.26 14.35 2.88
N VAL A 71 -3.08 15.25 3.42
CA VAL A 71 -3.62 16.40 2.67
C VAL A 71 -2.52 17.38 2.28
N VAL A 72 -1.61 17.73 3.19
CA VAL A 72 -0.54 18.69 2.85
C VAL A 72 0.43 18.12 1.80
N GLY A 73 0.66 16.81 1.80
CA GLY A 73 1.55 16.14 0.84
C GLY A 73 0.89 15.78 -0.50
N ALA A 74 -0.38 16.11 -0.73
CA ALA A 74 -1.13 15.64 -1.90
C ALA A 74 -0.57 16.17 -3.24
N ASP A 75 -0.03 17.39 -3.25
CA ASP A 75 0.66 17.94 -4.42
C ASP A 75 1.66 19.04 -4.03
N HIS A 76 2.83 19.02 -4.67
CA HIS A 76 3.86 20.06 -4.55
C HIS A 76 4.50 20.40 -5.92
N GLY A 77 3.79 20.12 -7.03
CA GLY A 77 4.18 20.56 -8.36
C GLY A 77 4.19 19.46 -9.43
N PRO A 78 4.35 19.84 -10.70
CA PRO A 78 3.93 19.02 -11.84
C PRO A 78 4.95 17.95 -12.27
N ARG A 79 5.37 17.04 -11.37
CA ARG A 79 6.37 15.99 -11.64
C ARG A 79 5.92 14.98 -12.71
N ALA A 80 4.69 14.48 -12.64
CA ALA A 80 4.14 13.49 -13.59
C ALA A 80 3.76 14.10 -14.95
N ARG A 81 3.72 15.44 -15.08
CA ARG A 81 3.20 16.13 -16.27
C ARG A 81 4.11 15.97 -17.49
N MET A 82 5.42 15.93 -17.29
CA MET A 82 6.38 15.74 -18.38
C MET A 82 6.17 14.39 -19.08
N ALA A 83 6.01 13.32 -18.30
CA ALA A 83 5.69 11.99 -18.80
C ALA A 83 4.38 11.97 -19.61
N ALA A 84 3.33 12.63 -19.12
CA ALA A 84 2.06 12.72 -19.82
C ALA A 84 2.18 13.40 -21.19
N THR A 85 3.02 14.44 -21.32
CA THR A 85 3.26 15.11 -22.62
C THR A 85 4.04 14.26 -23.62
N CYS A 86 4.71 13.20 -23.17
CA CYS A 86 5.37 12.21 -24.02
C CYS A 86 4.42 11.12 -24.54
N GLY A 87 3.13 11.16 -24.18
CA GLY A 87 2.13 10.20 -24.67
C GLY A 87 2.18 8.82 -24.01
N ILE A 88 2.81 8.68 -22.84
CA ILE A 88 2.81 7.40 -22.11
C ILE A 88 1.51 7.22 -21.32
N SER A 89 1.18 5.97 -20.96
CA SER A 89 -0.07 5.65 -20.25
C SER A 89 -0.16 6.32 -18.87
N PHE A 90 -1.39 6.48 -18.35
CA PHE A 90 -1.63 7.09 -17.04
C PHE A 90 -0.84 6.42 -15.91
N ASN A 91 -0.87 5.08 -15.84
CA ASN A 91 -0.13 4.32 -14.82
C ASN A 91 1.38 4.60 -14.91
N SER A 92 1.93 4.66 -16.13
CA SER A 92 3.34 4.99 -16.34
C SER A 92 3.67 6.43 -15.95
N CYS A 93 2.76 7.39 -16.19
CA CYS A 93 2.94 8.78 -15.76
C CYS A 93 3.02 8.90 -14.24
N VAL A 94 2.09 8.24 -13.53
CA VAL A 94 2.07 8.21 -12.06
C VAL A 94 3.34 7.57 -11.51
N PHE A 95 3.73 6.42 -12.05
CA PHE A 95 4.94 5.72 -11.64
C PHE A 95 6.22 6.55 -11.88
N THR A 96 6.26 7.31 -12.98
CA THR A 96 7.38 8.23 -13.24
C THR A 96 7.50 9.29 -12.15
N GLY A 97 6.37 9.87 -11.69
CA GLY A 97 6.37 10.82 -10.58
C GLY A 97 6.82 10.18 -9.25
N ILE A 98 6.35 8.96 -8.96
CA ILE A 98 6.71 8.22 -7.74
C ILE A 98 8.21 7.87 -7.72
N ASN A 99 8.80 7.48 -8.86
CA ASN A 99 10.22 7.14 -8.95
C ASN A 99 11.17 8.31 -8.72
N LEU A 100 10.66 9.55 -8.74
CA LEU A 100 11.44 10.73 -8.36
C LEU A 100 11.53 10.91 -6.85
N LEU A 101 10.73 10.19 -6.05
CA LEU A 101 10.84 10.18 -4.60
C LEU A 101 12.09 9.40 -4.18
N GLY A 102 12.90 10.00 -3.33
CA GLY A 102 14.16 9.44 -2.85
C GLY A 102 14.86 10.40 -1.88
N ASP A 103 16.16 10.22 -1.69
CA ASP A 103 16.90 10.90 -0.62
C ASP A 103 16.90 12.44 -0.72
N ILE A 104 16.87 12.98 -1.94
CA ILE A 104 16.88 14.44 -2.19
C ILE A 104 15.46 15.00 -2.30
N HIS A 105 14.53 14.21 -2.82
CA HIS A 105 13.18 14.65 -3.15
C HIS A 105 12.17 13.78 -2.39
N GLY A 106 11.62 14.33 -1.30
CA GLY A 106 10.65 13.67 -0.40
C GLY A 106 9.21 14.13 -0.57
#